data_AF-A0A359CXV4-F1
#
_entry.id   AF-A0A359CXV4-F1
#
_cell.length_a   1.000
_cell.length_b   1.000
_cell.length_c   1.000
_cell.angle_alpha   90.00
_cell.angle_beta   90.00
_cell.angle_gamma   90.00
#
_symmetry.space_group_name_H-M   'P 1'
#
loop_
_entity.id
_entity.type
_entity.pdbx_description
1 polymer ?
#
loop_
_entity_poly.entity_id
_entity_poly.type
_entity_poly.pdbx_seq_one_letter_code
_entity_poly.pdbx_strand_id
1 'polypeptide(L)'
;CSLPDAYAQTTSATTATLTGNILKLGVNTITNHGFCWSYSTSSPDINSTIVLMGTTNHTGNSTTILNNLSQGITYYYRAFATEGTVIRYGEVKSFTIN
;
A
#
# COMPACT_ATOMS: atom_id res chain seq x y z
N CYS A 1 9.63 -8.40 -9.67
CA CYS A 1 8.46 -8.43 -8.78
C CYS A 1 7.26 -7.76 -9.47
N SER A 2 6.06 -8.36 -9.44
CA SER A 2 4.80 -7.71 -9.87
C SER A 2 3.79 -7.73 -8.72
N LEU A 3 3.21 -6.56 -8.42
CA LEU A 3 2.22 -6.38 -7.35
C LEU A 3 0.81 -6.38 -7.98
N PRO A 4 -0.06 -7.36 -7.68
CA PRO A 4 -1.49 -7.29 -8.00
C PRO A 4 -2.21 -6.26 -7.14
N ASP A 5 -3.44 -6.04 -7.56
CA ASP A 5 -4.56 -5.41 -6.86
C ASP A 5 -4.36 -5.17 -5.36
N ALA A 6 -4.27 -3.89 -5.01
CA ALA A 6 -4.47 -3.44 -3.65
C ALA A 6 -5.94 -3.04 -3.49
N TYR A 7 -6.62 -3.49 -2.45
CA TYR A 7 -7.98 -3.07 -2.13
C TYR A 7 -8.04 -2.51 -0.70
N ALA A 8 -8.84 -1.47 -0.52
CA ALA A 8 -9.07 -0.81 0.75
C ALA A 8 -10.50 -1.08 1.22
N GLN A 9 -10.65 -1.49 2.47
CA GLN A 9 -11.95 -1.64 3.13
C GLN A 9 -12.03 -0.64 4.27
N THR A 10 -12.95 0.32 4.21
CA THR A 10 -13.24 1.22 5.33
C THR A 10 -13.92 0.42 6.45
N THR A 11 -13.29 0.36 7.62
CA THR A 11 -13.77 -0.44 8.76
C THR A 11 -14.52 0.41 9.79
N SER A 12 -14.20 1.69 9.91
CA SER A 12 -14.91 2.69 10.73
C SER A 12 -14.83 4.08 10.09
N ALA A 13 -15.49 5.08 10.68
CA ALA A 13 -15.44 6.49 10.25
C ALA A 13 -14.05 7.15 10.35
N THR A 14 -13.04 6.45 10.90
CA THR A 14 -11.66 6.95 11.03
C THR A 14 -10.60 5.89 10.70
N THR A 15 -11.00 4.71 10.23
CA THR A 15 -10.09 3.59 9.97
C THR A 15 -10.38 2.90 8.64
N ALA A 16 -9.31 2.53 7.94
CA ALA A 16 -9.39 1.75 6.71
C ALA A 16 -8.34 0.64 6.70
N THR A 17 -8.75 -0.55 6.31
CA THR A 17 -7.88 -1.70 6.13
C THR A 17 -7.40 -1.74 4.68
N LEU A 18 -6.09 -1.58 4.47
CA LEU A 18 -5.46 -1.78 3.17
C LEU A 18 -4.97 -3.23 3.06
N THR A 19 -5.36 -3.91 2.00
CA THR A 19 -4.83 -5.22 1.64
C THR A 19 -4.18 -5.12 0.27
N GLY A 20 -2.99 -5.70 0.13
CA GLY A 20 -2.25 -5.76 -1.11
C GLY A 20 -1.61 -7.11 -1.20
N ASN A 21 -1.67 -7.70 -2.39
CA ASN A 21 -1.08 -9.00 -2.63
C ASN A 21 0.26 -8.80 -3.36
N ILE A 22 1.22 -9.69 -3.12
CA ILE A 22 2.45 -9.82 -3.90
C ILE A 22 2.32 -11.11 -4.72
N LEU A 23 2.00 -10.99 -6.02
CA LEU A 23 1.82 -12.18 -6.89
C LEU A 23 3.13 -12.87 -7.22
N LYS A 24 4.19 -12.07 -7.42
CA LYS A 24 5.44 -12.59 -7.93
C LYS A 24 6.60 -11.84 -7.33
N LEU A 25 7.44 -12.55 -6.61
CA LEU A 25 8.72 -12.05 -6.14
C LEU A 25 9.67 -11.82 -7.32
N GLY A 26 10.62 -10.91 -7.13
CA GLY A 26 11.71 -10.72 -8.07
C GLY A 26 12.74 -11.86 -8.03
N VAL A 27 13.91 -11.56 -8.57
CA VAL A 27 15.06 -12.48 -8.49
C VAL A 27 15.72 -12.38 -7.11
N ASN A 28 15.61 -11.20 -6.48
CA ASN A 28 16.12 -10.93 -5.15
C ASN A 28 14.99 -10.84 -4.12
N THR A 29 15.38 -10.99 -2.86
CA THR A 29 14.52 -10.80 -1.69
C THR A 29 14.00 -9.38 -1.63
N ILE A 30 12.73 -9.21 -1.25
CA ILE A 30 12.17 -7.88 -1.03
C ILE A 30 12.74 -7.34 0.29
N THR A 31 13.49 -6.25 0.20
CA THR A 31 14.09 -5.59 1.37
C THR A 31 13.06 -4.80 2.15
N ASN A 32 12.08 -4.18 1.46
CA ASN A 32 10.98 -3.48 2.09
C ASN A 32 9.71 -3.62 1.26
N HIS A 33 8.57 -3.87 1.87
CA HIS A 33 7.26 -3.73 1.23
C HIS A 33 6.30 -2.96 2.13
N GLY A 34 5.24 -2.44 1.52
CA GLY A 34 4.35 -1.54 2.21
C GLY A 34 3.25 -0.96 1.34
N PHE A 35 2.60 0.06 1.88
CA PHE A 35 1.65 0.91 1.16
C PHE A 35 2.04 2.36 1.29
N CYS A 36 2.06 3.08 0.18
CA CYS A 36 2.11 4.54 0.13
C CYS A 36 0.66 5.04 0.06
N TRP A 37 0.34 6.11 0.79
CA TRP A 37 -0.97 6.74 0.70
C TRP A 37 -0.88 8.26 0.90
N SER A 38 -1.86 8.97 0.35
CA SER A 38 -1.97 10.42 0.42
C SER A 38 -3.42 10.85 0.18
N TYR A 39 -3.84 11.94 0.80
CA TYR A 39 -5.10 12.63 0.49
C TYR A 39 -4.89 13.91 -0.31
N SER A 40 -3.64 14.32 -0.53
CA SER A 40 -3.28 15.53 -1.27
C SER A 40 -2.78 15.24 -2.69
N THR A 41 -2.36 14.00 -2.97
CA THR A 41 -1.86 13.58 -4.28
C THR A 41 -2.58 12.33 -4.75
N SER A 42 -2.87 12.27 -6.05
CA SER A 42 -3.49 11.10 -6.68
C SER A 42 -2.50 9.99 -7.00
N SER A 43 -1.20 10.26 -6.92
CA SER A 43 -0.12 9.31 -7.20
C SER A 43 0.87 9.23 -6.03
N PRO A 44 0.47 8.65 -4.88
CA PRO A 44 1.36 8.52 -3.74
C PRO A 44 2.55 7.61 -4.07
N ASP A 45 3.71 8.01 -3.59
CA ASP A 45 4.98 7.28 -3.73
C ASP A 45 5.70 7.16 -2.38
N ILE A 46 6.94 6.66 -2.37
CA ILE A 46 7.69 6.41 -1.13
C ILE A 46 8.01 7.68 -0.32
N ASN A 47 7.90 8.86 -0.93
CA ASN A 47 8.06 10.16 -0.28
C ASN A 47 6.75 10.68 0.33
N SER A 48 5.62 10.01 0.05
CA SER A 48 4.34 10.27 0.70
C SER A 48 4.29 9.60 2.08
N THR A 49 3.12 9.56 2.72
CA THR A 49 2.94 8.75 3.92
C THR A 49 3.03 7.28 3.55
N ILE A 50 3.88 6.53 4.24
CA ILE A 50 4.09 5.11 3.98
C ILE A 50 3.81 4.27 5.22
N VAL A 51 3.31 3.07 4.97
CA VAL A 51 3.22 2.00 5.95
C VAL A 51 4.22 0.93 5.55
N LEU A 52 5.26 0.75 6.37
CA LEU A 52 6.29 -0.26 6.15
C LEU A 52 5.90 -1.56 6.83
N MET A 53 5.90 -2.66 6.07
CA MET A 53 5.64 -4.01 6.56
C MET A 53 6.92 -4.85 6.66
N GLY A 54 8.08 -4.28 6.31
CA GLY A 54 9.40 -4.91 6.47
C GLY A 54 9.83 -5.75 5.27
N THR A 55 10.78 -6.66 5.50
CA THR A 55 11.29 -7.60 4.51
C THR A 55 10.28 -8.72 4.27
N THR A 56 10.24 -9.24 3.04
CA THR A 56 9.51 -10.48 2.76
C THR A 56 10.17 -11.27 1.65
N ASN A 57 10.10 -12.60 1.76
CA ASN A 57 10.55 -13.57 0.78
C ASN A 57 9.39 -14.47 0.33
N HIS A 58 8.15 -14.08 0.62
CA HIS A 58 6.96 -14.83 0.27
C HIS A 58 5.99 -13.97 -0.54
N THR A 59 5.38 -14.61 -1.55
CA THR A 59 4.17 -14.10 -2.20
C THR A 59 2.99 -14.26 -1.24
N GLY A 60 1.99 -13.39 -1.36
CA GLY A 60 0.78 -13.49 -0.53
C GLY A 60 0.16 -12.15 -0.22
N ASN A 61 -0.89 -12.19 0.60
CA ASN A 61 -1.61 -11.01 1.03
C ASN A 61 -0.90 -10.38 2.23
N SER A 62 -0.68 -9.08 2.13
CA SER A 62 -0.24 -8.23 3.22
C SER A 62 -1.36 -7.25 3.54
N THR A 63 -1.72 -7.18 4.82
CA THR A 63 -2.83 -6.34 5.29
C THR A 63 -2.33 -5.40 6.37
N THR A 64 -2.78 -4.14 6.31
CA THR A 64 -2.49 -3.13 7.32
C THR A 64 -3.70 -2.25 7.59
N ILE A 65 -3.72 -1.60 8.74
CA ILE A 65 -4.80 -0.72 9.19
C ILE A 65 -4.28 0.71 9.21
N LEU A 66 -4.92 1.56 8.42
CA LEU A 66 -4.80 3.01 8.52
C LEU A 66 -5.74 3.51 9.61
N ASN A 67 -5.20 4.37 10.47
CA ASN A 67 -5.91 5.00 11.58
C ASN A 67 -5.86 6.52 11.43
N ASN A 68 -6.67 7.23 12.21
CA ASN A 68 -6.73 8.71 12.23
C ASN A 68 -7.13 9.32 10.88
N LEU A 69 -8.01 8.65 10.14
CA LEU A 69 -8.54 9.17 8.89
C LEU A 69 -9.73 10.11 9.18
N SER A 70 -9.86 11.17 8.39
CA SER A 70 -10.99 12.10 8.45
C SER A 70 -12.11 11.71 7.47
N GLN A 71 -13.35 11.83 7.92
CA GLN A 71 -14.57 11.63 7.14
C GLN A 71 -14.72 12.68 6.03
N GLY A 72 -15.30 12.27 4.89
CA GLY A 72 -15.45 13.09 3.69
C GLY A 72 -14.18 13.26 2.86
N ILE A 73 -13.06 12.64 3.25
CA ILE A 73 -11.78 12.74 2.54
C ILE A 73 -11.56 11.49 1.67
N THR A 74 -11.14 11.72 0.43
CA THR A 74 -10.68 10.67 -0.48
C THR A 74 -9.18 10.47 -0.31
N TYR A 75 -8.79 9.24 0.02
CA TYR A 75 -7.40 8.83 0.16
C TYR A 75 -7.02 7.99 -1.05
N TYR A 76 -5.91 8.34 -1.68
CA TYR A 76 -5.25 7.55 -2.71
C TYR A 76 -4.19 6.70 -2.04
N TYR A 77 -4.05 5.46 -2.47
CA TYR A 77 -3.06 4.53 -1.95
C TYR A 77 -2.51 3.64 -3.05
N ARG A 78 -1.31 3.12 -2.82
CA ARG A 78 -0.56 2.30 -3.75
C ARG A 78 0.34 1.34 -2.97
N ALA A 79 0.31 0.05 -3.32
CA ALA A 79 1.28 -0.90 -2.77
C ALA A 79 2.68 -0.65 -3.36
N PHE A 80 3.73 -0.86 -2.58
CA PHE A 80 5.11 -0.81 -3.06
C PHE A 80 5.94 -1.96 -2.51
N ALA A 81 6.97 -2.33 -3.28
CA ALA A 81 7.97 -3.30 -2.90
C ALA A 81 9.34 -2.86 -3.42
N THR A 82 10.33 -2.91 -2.55
CA THR A 82 11.71 -2.57 -2.78
C THR A 82 12.53 -3.85 -2.84
N GLU A 83 13.24 -4.02 -3.95
CA GLU A 83 14.12 -5.15 -4.24
C GLU A 83 15.53 -4.57 -4.45
N GLY A 84 16.34 -4.53 -3.39
CA GLY A 84 17.64 -3.85 -3.42
C GLY A 84 17.48 -2.34 -3.66
N THR A 85 17.96 -1.85 -4.81
CA THR A 85 17.83 -0.43 -5.22
C THR A 85 16.59 -0.16 -6.08
N VAL A 86 15.85 -1.20 -6.44
CA VAL A 86 14.74 -1.10 -7.37
C VAL A 86 13.43 -1.06 -6.61
N ILE A 87 12.64 -0.01 -6.82
CA ILE A 87 11.29 0.09 -6.27
C ILE A 87 10.29 -0.27 -7.37
N ARG A 88 9.32 -1.09 -7.00
CA ARG A 88 8.17 -1.46 -7.82
C ARG A 88 6.92 -1.02 -7.08
N TYR A 89 5.95 -0.54 -7.85
CA TYR A 89 4.69 -0.07 -7.31
C TYR A 89 3.53 -0.78 -8.00
N GLY A 90 2.46 -1.02 -7.25
CA GLY A 90 1.21 -1.58 -7.77
C GLY A 90 0.37 -0.55 -8.52
N GLU A 91 -0.91 -0.83 -8.68
CA GLU A 91 -1.87 0.16 -9.18
C GLU A 91 -2.19 1.20 -8.10
N VAL A 92 -2.48 2.42 -8.55
CA VAL A 92 -3.08 3.46 -7.70
C VAL A 92 -4.55 3.12 -7.53
N LYS A 93 -5.02 3.14 -6.30
CA LYS A 93 -6.42 2.94 -5.92
C LYS A 93 -6.82 4.03 -4.94
N SER A 94 -8.12 4.22 -4.75
CA SER A 94 -8.64 5.24 -3.85
C SER A 94 -9.84 4.74 -3.07
N PHE A 95 -10.03 5.28 -1.87
CA PHE A 95 -11.22 5.07 -1.06
C PHE A 95 -11.63 6.38 -0.39
N THR A 96 -12.91 6.52 -0.08
CA THR A 96 -13.45 7.69 0.61
C THR A 96 -14.01 7.23 1.96
N ILE A 97 -13.65 7.93 3.03
CA ILE A 97 -14.24 7.70 4.34
C ILE A 97 -15.59 8.42 4.37
N ASN A 98 -16.66 7.65 4.55
CA ASN A 98 -18.03 8.17 4.60
C ASN A 98 -18.59 8.26 6.00
#